data_AF-A0A850BY08-F1
#
_entry.id   AF-A0A850BY08-F1
#
_cell.length_a   1.000
_cell.length_b   1.000
_cell.length_c   1.000
_cell.angle_alpha   90.00
_cell.angle_beta   90.00
_cell.angle_gamma   90.00
#
_symmetry.space_group_name_H-M   'P 1'
#
loop_
_entity.id
_entity.type
_entity.pdbx_description
1 polymer ?
#
loop_
_entity_poly.entity_id
_entity_poly.type
_entity_poly.pdbx_seq_one_letter_code
_entity_poly.pdbx_strand_id
1 'polypeptide(L)'
;MEHHIAEQVMAALLNATTKLNGMLWLILNKCTKEQFVAYRRGVGGAMGYLFVDILEPILREHPDLEPEELKQPYEKSDGTNPVQPDDPGKPMERPIAEQALAVLKDASLTVTTMLAFIEKECSEKEFVAYREAAETAMGYISRDLIAPIVRQHPDLAPDEMKNA
;
A
#
# COMPACT_ATOMS: atom_id res chain seq x y z
N MET A 1 1.70 14.18 -18.33
CA MET A 1 2.99 13.66 -17.85
C MET A 1 3.75 13.06 -19.03
N GLU A 2 5.07 13.24 -19.13
CA GLU A 2 5.84 12.61 -20.22
C GLU A 2 5.84 11.08 -20.08
N HIS A 3 5.78 10.36 -21.21
CA HIS A 3 5.59 8.91 -21.25
C HIS A 3 6.63 8.12 -20.41
N HIS A 4 7.92 8.45 -20.54
CA HIS A 4 8.98 7.78 -19.78
C HIS A 4 8.93 8.06 -18.25
N ILE A 5 8.33 9.19 -17.85
CA ILE A 5 8.08 9.51 -16.43
C ILE A 5 6.87 8.69 -15.97
N ALA A 6 5.80 8.65 -16.77
CA ALA A 6 4.61 7.86 -16.51
C ALA A 6 4.95 6.37 -16.32
N GLU A 7 5.80 5.79 -17.17
CA GLU A 7 6.28 4.41 -17.03
C GLU A 7 6.97 4.16 -15.68
N GLN A 8 7.84 5.07 -15.23
CA GLN A 8 8.54 4.95 -13.94
C GLN A 8 7.58 5.09 -12.75
N VAL A 9 6.63 6.02 -12.83
CA VAL A 9 5.60 6.21 -11.80
C VAL A 9 4.70 4.97 -11.71
N MET A 10 4.25 4.44 -12.86
CA MET A 10 3.48 3.20 -12.95
C MET A 10 4.23 2.04 -12.29
N ALA A 11 5.49 1.83 -12.65
CA ALA A 11 6.30 0.75 -12.08
C ALA A 11 6.44 0.89 -10.54
N ALA A 12 6.67 2.10 -10.04
CA ALA A 12 6.76 2.35 -8.60
C ALA A 12 5.43 2.06 -7.88
N LEU A 13 4.30 2.49 -8.43
CA LEU A 13 2.97 2.28 -7.85
C LEU A 13 2.53 0.81 -7.89
N LEU A 14 2.80 0.11 -9.00
CA LEU A 14 2.56 -1.34 -9.10
C LEU A 14 3.42 -2.13 -8.10
N ASN A 15 4.67 -1.72 -7.89
CA ASN A 15 5.53 -2.30 -6.87
C ASN A 15 4.97 -2.05 -5.46
N ALA A 16 4.55 -0.82 -5.15
CA ALA A 16 3.97 -0.49 -3.84
C ALA A 16 2.67 -1.27 -3.57
N THR A 17 1.76 -1.35 -4.55
CA THR A 17 0.51 -2.10 -4.44
C THR A 17 0.74 -3.61 -4.29
N THR A 18 1.74 -4.16 -4.99
CA THR A 18 2.17 -5.57 -4.81
C THR A 18 2.66 -5.83 -3.39
N LYS A 19 3.48 -4.94 -2.81
CA LYS A 19 3.95 -5.05 -1.42
C LYS A 19 2.78 -5.00 -0.42
N LEU A 20 1.85 -4.07 -0.62
CA LEU A 20 0.67 -3.93 0.25
C LEU A 20 -0.23 -5.17 0.20
N ASN A 21 -0.47 -5.72 -0.99
CA ASN A 21 -1.23 -6.96 -1.14
C ASN A 21 -0.48 -8.17 -0.54
N GLY A 22 0.83 -8.26 -0.77
CA GLY A 22 1.70 -9.29 -0.19
C GLY A 22 1.69 -9.28 1.34
N MET A 23 1.60 -8.09 1.95
CA MET A 23 1.45 -7.95 3.41
C MET A 23 0.17 -8.64 3.91
N LEU A 24 -0.97 -8.51 3.22
CA LEU A 24 -2.20 -9.20 3.62
C LEU A 24 -2.05 -10.72 3.61
N TRP A 25 -1.37 -11.26 2.59
CA TRP A 25 -1.08 -12.69 2.53
C TRP A 25 -0.17 -13.16 3.65
N LEU A 26 0.83 -12.35 4.01
CA LEU A 26 1.73 -12.64 5.13
C LEU A 26 0.98 -12.78 6.46
N ILE A 27 -0.02 -11.93 6.69
CA ILE A 27 -0.72 -11.87 7.98
C ILE A 27 -2.01 -12.70 8.05
N LEU A 28 -2.50 -13.24 6.92
CA LEU A 28 -3.82 -13.87 6.78
C LEU A 28 -4.13 -14.88 7.89
N ASN A 29 -3.16 -15.72 8.27
CA ASN A 29 -3.31 -16.74 9.32
C ASN A 29 -2.49 -16.44 10.59
N LYS A 30 -2.09 -15.17 10.77
CA LYS A 30 -1.17 -14.71 11.83
C LYS A 30 -1.77 -13.55 12.63
N CYS A 31 -3.06 -13.30 12.49
CA CYS A 31 -3.78 -12.28 13.23
C CYS A 31 -5.23 -12.74 13.49
N THR A 32 -5.94 -12.04 14.38
CA THR A 32 -7.37 -12.30 14.60
C THR A 32 -8.19 -11.87 13.37
N LYS A 33 -9.43 -12.34 13.28
CA LYS A 33 -10.36 -11.92 12.22
C LYS A 33 -10.57 -10.41 12.20
N GLU A 34 -10.73 -9.78 13.36
CA GLU A 34 -10.91 -8.34 13.50
C GLU A 34 -9.67 -7.58 13.04
N GLN A 35 -8.48 -8.07 13.42
CA GLN A 35 -7.21 -7.52 12.96
C GLN A 35 -7.09 -7.64 11.44
N PHE A 36 -7.36 -8.82 10.87
CA PHE A 36 -7.31 -9.02 9.42
C PHE A 36 -8.26 -8.09 8.67
N VAL A 37 -9.50 -7.92 9.16
CA VAL A 37 -10.46 -6.98 8.56
C VAL A 37 -9.95 -5.53 8.62
N ALA A 38 -9.34 -5.12 9.73
CA ALA A 38 -8.74 -3.80 9.86
C ALA A 38 -7.56 -3.59 8.90
N TYR A 39 -6.64 -4.56 8.82
CA TYR A 39 -5.51 -4.51 7.88
C TYR A 39 -5.97 -4.50 6.43
N ARG A 40 -6.94 -5.35 6.07
CA ARG A 40 -7.54 -5.37 4.73
C ARG A 40 -8.16 -4.03 4.36
N ARG A 41 -8.84 -3.38 5.31
CA ARG A 41 -9.38 -2.03 5.10
C ARG A 41 -8.26 -1.00 4.88
N GLY A 42 -7.18 -1.04 5.67
CA GLY A 42 -6.05 -0.13 5.50
C GLY A 42 -5.34 -0.32 4.16
N VAL A 43 -5.09 -1.57 3.76
CA VAL A 43 -4.49 -1.90 2.46
C VAL A 43 -5.39 -1.48 1.31
N GLY A 44 -6.68 -1.81 1.37
CA GLY A 44 -7.65 -1.41 0.34
C GLY A 44 -7.79 0.11 0.23
N GLY A 45 -7.76 0.83 1.36
CA GLY A 45 -7.71 2.29 1.38
C GLY A 45 -6.49 2.84 0.67
N ALA A 46 -5.29 2.41 1.08
CA ALA A 46 -4.03 2.84 0.45
C ALA A 46 -4.01 2.55 -1.06
N MET A 47 -4.28 1.29 -1.46
CA MET A 47 -4.28 0.89 -2.86
C MET A 47 -5.35 1.62 -3.68
N GLY A 48 -6.53 1.88 -3.11
CA GLY A 48 -7.61 2.59 -3.78
C GLY A 48 -7.23 4.00 -4.21
N TYR A 49 -6.63 4.79 -3.30
CA TYR A 49 -6.14 6.14 -3.62
C TYR A 49 -5.01 6.12 -4.65
N LEU A 50 -4.04 5.20 -4.52
CA LEU A 50 -2.97 5.07 -5.51
C LEU A 50 -3.50 4.70 -6.89
N PHE A 51 -4.57 3.89 -6.96
CA PHE A 51 -5.15 3.46 -8.21
C PHE A 51 -6.02 4.54 -8.86
N VAL A 52 -7.08 4.96 -8.18
CA VAL A 52 -8.12 5.83 -8.75
C VAL A 52 -7.58 7.22 -9.05
N ASP A 53 -6.71 7.76 -8.19
CA ASP A 53 -6.30 9.16 -8.29
C ASP A 53 -4.92 9.36 -8.92
N ILE A 54 -4.15 8.27 -9.15
CA ILE A 54 -2.82 8.36 -9.78
C ILE A 54 -2.68 7.40 -10.97
N LEU A 55 -2.83 6.09 -10.78
CA LEU A 55 -2.67 5.11 -11.87
C LEU A 55 -3.70 5.31 -12.99
N GLU A 56 -4.98 5.43 -12.66
CA GLU A 56 -6.04 5.57 -13.67
C GLU A 56 -5.88 6.84 -14.54
N PRO A 57 -5.61 8.04 -13.98
CA PRO A 57 -5.27 9.21 -14.79
C PRO A 57 -4.07 9.00 -15.72
N ILE A 58 -3.00 8.36 -15.24
CA ILE A 58 -1.81 8.08 -16.04
C ILE A 58 -2.14 7.11 -17.18
N LEU A 59 -2.88 6.04 -16.91
CA LEU A 59 -3.31 5.07 -17.93
C LEU A 59 -4.26 5.69 -18.97
N ARG A 60 -5.07 6.67 -18.56
CA ARG A 60 -5.92 7.41 -19.49
C ARG A 60 -5.10 8.29 -20.44
N GLU A 61 -3.98 8.83 -19.97
CA GLU A 61 -3.04 9.62 -20.78
C GLU A 61 -2.14 8.73 -21.66
N HIS A 62 -1.71 7.58 -21.13
CA HIS A 62 -0.77 6.62 -21.74
C HIS A 62 -1.35 5.19 -21.71
N PRO A 63 -2.35 4.89 -22.55
CA PRO A 63 -3.08 3.62 -22.51
C PRO A 63 -2.22 2.39 -22.90
N ASP A 64 -1.11 2.60 -23.60
CA ASP A 64 -0.15 1.57 -23.94
C ASP A 64 0.64 1.04 -22.71
N LEU A 65 0.63 1.78 -21.60
CA LEU A 65 1.24 1.36 -20.33
C LEU A 65 0.34 0.42 -19.50
N GLU A 66 -0.88 0.12 -19.95
CA GLU A 66 -1.80 -0.74 -19.21
C GLU A 66 -1.27 -2.19 -19.11
N PRO A 67 -0.98 -2.69 -17.88
CA PRO A 67 -0.57 -4.07 -17.66
C PRO A 67 -1.65 -5.06 -18.11
N GLU A 68 -1.24 -6.20 -18.65
CA GLU A 68 -2.16 -7.23 -19.14
C GLU A 68 -3.06 -7.78 -18.02
N GLU A 69 -2.56 -7.79 -16.79
CA GLU A 69 -3.29 -8.23 -15.60
C GLU A 69 -4.50 -7.34 -15.27
N LEU A 70 -4.47 -6.06 -15.67
CA LEU A 70 -5.57 -5.12 -15.45
C LEU A 70 -6.63 -5.18 -16.56
N LYS A 71 -6.27 -5.70 -17.75
CA LYS A 71 -7.18 -5.82 -18.89
C LYS A 71 -8.19 -6.95 -18.73
N GLN A 72 -7.86 -7.93 -17.89
CA GLN A 72 -8.80 -8.99 -17.59
C GLN A 72 -9.92 -8.44 -16.70
N PRO A 73 -11.20 -8.76 -17.00
CA PRO A 73 -12.26 -8.47 -16.04
C PRO A 73 -11.82 -9.09 -14.72
N TYR A 74 -11.87 -8.33 -13.62
CA TYR A 74 -11.73 -8.89 -12.27
C TYR A 74 -12.55 -10.18 -12.26
N GLU A 75 -11.88 -11.34 -12.16
CA GLU A 75 -12.60 -12.58 -11.94
C GLU A 75 -13.47 -12.29 -10.73
N LYS A 76 -14.79 -12.36 -10.91
CA LYS A 76 -15.71 -12.23 -9.79
C LYS A 76 -15.21 -13.25 -8.79
N SER A 77 -14.69 -12.77 -7.65
CA SER A 77 -14.46 -13.67 -6.54
C SER A 77 -15.79 -14.39 -6.38
N ASP A 78 -15.76 -15.71 -6.33
CA ASP A 78 -16.90 -16.61 -6.20
C ASP A 78 -17.69 -16.39 -4.87
N GLY A 79 -17.54 -15.23 -4.24
CA GLY A 79 -18.00 -14.91 -2.90
C GLY A 79 -17.08 -15.47 -1.80
N THR A 80 -16.09 -16.31 -2.13
CA THR A 80 -15.07 -16.71 -1.17
C THR A 80 -14.08 -15.56 -1.04
N ASN A 81 -14.31 -14.71 -0.04
CA ASN A 81 -13.22 -13.93 0.52
C ASN A 81 -12.09 -14.92 0.86
N PRO A 82 -10.79 -14.53 0.76
CA PRO A 82 -9.71 -15.36 1.26
C PRO A 82 -10.12 -15.88 2.64
N VAL A 83 -10.06 -17.22 2.80
CA VAL A 83 -10.57 -17.96 3.95
C VAL A 83 -10.18 -17.16 5.19
N GLN A 84 -11.17 -16.53 5.82
CA GLN A 84 -10.90 -15.72 6.99
C GLN A 84 -10.25 -16.64 8.02
N PRO A 85 -9.22 -16.19 8.74
CA PRO A 85 -8.60 -17.02 9.76
C PRO A 85 -9.68 -17.59 10.68
N ASP A 86 -9.76 -18.91 10.76
CA ASP A 86 -10.57 -19.61 11.76
C ASP A 86 -9.99 -19.21 13.13
N ASP A 87 -10.75 -18.45 13.90
CA ASP A 87 -10.32 -17.81 15.15
C ASP A 87 -9.74 -18.83 16.16
N PRO A 88 -8.47 -18.65 16.58
CA PRO A 88 -8.22 -18.46 18.00
C PRO A 88 -7.12 -17.41 18.24
N GLY A 89 -7.46 -16.12 18.13
CA GLY A 89 -6.95 -15.04 18.96
C GLY A 89 -5.47 -15.03 19.37
N LYS A 90 -4.53 -15.36 18.47
CA LYS A 90 -3.10 -15.21 18.79
C LYS A 90 -2.60 -13.86 18.32
N PRO A 91 -2.02 -13.05 19.21
CA PRO A 91 -1.29 -11.86 18.81
C PRO A 91 -0.27 -12.23 17.73
N MET A 92 -0.18 -11.43 16.67
CA MET A 92 0.88 -11.50 15.67
C MET A 92 2.24 -11.76 16.33
N GLU A 93 2.97 -12.75 15.83
CA GLU A 93 4.29 -13.07 16.38
C GLU A 93 5.30 -12.01 15.96
N ARG A 94 6.27 -11.71 16.84
CA ARG A 94 7.28 -10.66 16.59
C ARG A 94 7.99 -10.80 15.24
N PRO A 95 8.44 -11.99 14.77
CA PRO A 95 9.09 -12.12 13.46
C PRO A 95 8.16 -11.75 12.30
N ILE A 96 6.87 -12.09 12.40
CA ILE A 96 5.85 -11.71 11.39
C ILE A 96 5.61 -10.21 11.43
N ALA A 97 5.51 -9.62 12.62
CA ALA A 97 5.37 -8.18 12.81
C ALA A 97 6.55 -7.39 12.23
N GLU A 98 7.78 -7.87 12.48
CA GLU A 98 9.01 -7.28 11.93
C GLU A 98 9.03 -7.34 10.40
N GLN A 99 8.68 -8.49 9.82
CA GLN A 99 8.58 -8.65 8.37
C GLN A 99 7.48 -7.76 7.77
N ALA A 100 6.30 -7.71 8.38
CA ALA A 100 5.21 -6.85 7.94
C ALA A 100 5.60 -5.37 8.00
N LEU A 101 6.26 -4.93 9.08
CA LEU A 101 6.76 -3.56 9.18
C LEU A 101 7.80 -3.23 8.11
N ALA A 102 8.70 -4.14 7.79
CA ALA A 102 9.68 -3.94 6.72
C ALA A 102 8.98 -3.72 5.37
N VAL A 103 7.99 -4.56 5.03
CA VAL A 103 7.21 -4.43 3.79
C VAL A 103 6.43 -3.11 3.76
N LEU A 104 5.79 -2.71 4.85
CA LEU A 104 5.02 -1.47 4.91
C LEU A 104 5.90 -0.22 4.82
N LYS A 105 7.06 -0.23 5.48
CA LYS A 105 8.04 0.87 5.39
C LYS A 105 8.58 1.01 3.97
N ASP A 106 8.89 -0.11 3.31
CA ASP A 106 9.34 -0.12 1.93
C ASP A 106 8.25 0.36 0.95
N ALA A 107 6.99 -0.05 1.15
CA ALA A 107 5.86 0.48 0.39
C ALA A 107 5.68 2.00 0.58
N SER A 108 5.76 2.47 1.83
CA SER A 108 5.70 3.91 2.14
C SER A 108 6.84 4.67 1.47
N LEU A 109 8.08 4.17 1.58
CA LEU A 109 9.24 4.78 0.95
C LEU A 109 9.09 4.83 -0.57
N THR A 110 8.57 3.76 -1.18
CA THR A 110 8.31 3.70 -2.63
C THR A 110 7.35 4.83 -3.05
N VAL A 111 6.26 5.04 -2.31
CA VAL A 111 5.29 6.13 -2.58
C VAL A 111 5.93 7.50 -2.37
N THR A 112 6.69 7.71 -1.30
CA THR A 112 7.37 9.00 -1.06
C THR A 112 8.41 9.32 -2.13
N THR A 113 9.22 8.34 -2.54
CA THR A 113 10.22 8.51 -3.60
C THR A 113 9.56 8.78 -4.95
N MET A 114 8.46 8.10 -5.26
CA MET A 114 7.66 8.38 -6.47
C MET A 114 7.12 9.80 -6.46
N LEU A 115 6.59 10.28 -5.33
CA LEU A 115 6.08 11.64 -5.23
C LEU A 115 7.18 12.70 -5.39
N ALA A 116 8.36 12.48 -4.79
CA ALA A 116 9.52 13.37 -4.95
C ALA A 116 10.05 13.37 -6.39
N PHE A 117 9.96 12.23 -7.09
CA PHE A 117 10.30 12.13 -8.50
C PHE A 117 9.32 12.93 -9.37
N ILE A 118 8.02 12.84 -9.12
CA ILE A 118 7.00 13.67 -9.80
C ILE A 118 7.25 15.15 -9.54
N GLU A 119 7.55 15.55 -8.30
CA GLU A 119 7.85 16.94 -7.95
C GLU A 119 9.03 17.51 -8.77
N LYS A 120 10.05 16.68 -9.00
CA LYS A 120 11.27 17.07 -9.70
C LYS A 120 11.09 17.12 -11.22
N GLU A 121 10.36 16.18 -11.80
CA GLU A 121 10.32 15.95 -13.25
C GLU A 121 9.03 16.46 -13.92
N CYS A 122 7.96 16.68 -13.16
CA CYS A 122 6.66 17.11 -13.70
C CYS A 122 6.38 18.59 -13.43
N SER A 123 5.32 19.11 -14.05
CA SER A 123 4.83 20.45 -13.72
C SER A 123 4.23 20.50 -12.30
N GLU A 124 4.26 21.69 -11.68
CA GLU A 124 3.64 21.91 -10.38
C GLU A 124 2.16 21.48 -10.35
N LYS A 125 1.44 21.70 -11.46
CA LYS A 125 0.04 21.29 -11.60
C LYS A 125 -0.12 19.76 -11.51
N GLU A 126 0.75 18.99 -12.16
CA GLU A 126 0.73 17.52 -12.11
C GLU A 126 1.15 17.02 -10.73
N PHE A 127 2.17 17.63 -10.12
CA PHE A 127 2.57 17.29 -8.76
C PHE A 127 1.44 17.51 -7.75
N VAL A 128 0.80 18.69 -7.78
CA VAL A 128 -0.32 19.01 -6.89
C VAL A 128 -1.49 18.05 -7.12
N ALA A 129 -1.75 17.63 -8.35
CA ALA A 129 -2.81 16.67 -8.66
C ALA A 129 -2.60 15.30 -8.00
N TYR A 130 -1.36 14.84 -7.87
CA TYR A 130 -1.04 13.51 -7.31
C TYR A 130 -0.65 13.52 -5.84
N ARG A 131 -0.22 14.67 -5.30
CA ARG A 131 0.25 14.80 -3.92
C ARG A 131 -0.80 14.37 -2.90
N GLU A 132 -2.02 14.87 -3.02
CA GLU A 132 -3.07 14.59 -2.03
C GLU A 132 -3.40 13.09 -1.95
N ALA A 133 -3.45 12.40 -3.09
CA ALA A 133 -3.67 10.97 -3.15
C ALA A 133 -2.51 10.18 -2.53
N ALA A 134 -1.27 10.55 -2.85
CA ALA A 134 -0.08 9.93 -2.27
C ALA A 134 0.00 10.12 -0.76
N GLU A 135 -0.26 11.33 -0.26
CA GLU A 135 -0.32 11.65 1.17
C GLU A 135 -1.44 10.87 1.88
N THR A 136 -2.61 10.77 1.26
CA THR A 136 -3.74 10.02 1.80
C THR A 136 -3.40 8.53 1.89
N ALA A 137 -2.80 7.95 0.84
CA ALA A 137 -2.33 6.57 0.84
C ALA A 137 -1.27 6.32 1.92
N MET A 138 -0.29 7.21 2.09
CA MET A 138 0.68 7.16 3.19
C MET A 138 0.01 7.26 4.56
N GLY A 139 -1.09 8.03 4.68
CA GLY A 139 -1.92 8.11 5.88
C GLY A 139 -2.53 6.75 6.25
N TYR A 140 -3.04 5.99 5.28
CA TYR A 140 -3.50 4.61 5.51
C TYR A 140 -2.35 3.68 5.92
N ILE A 141 -1.21 3.75 5.24
CA ILE A 141 -0.05 2.91 5.55
C ILE A 141 0.44 3.16 6.98
N SER A 142 0.61 4.42 7.36
CA SER A 142 1.11 4.81 8.67
C SER A 142 0.09 4.53 9.79
N ARG A 143 -1.13 5.05 9.68
CA ARG A 143 -2.14 5.02 10.75
C ARG A 143 -2.79 3.65 10.91
N ASP A 144 -3.11 2.98 9.80
CA ASP A 144 -3.97 1.80 9.82
C ASP A 144 -3.18 0.50 9.66
N LEU A 145 -1.92 0.55 9.18
CA LEU A 145 -1.08 -0.64 9.00
C LEU A 145 0.12 -0.66 9.96
N ILE A 146 0.94 0.40 9.97
CA ILE A 146 2.16 0.46 10.80
C ILE A 146 1.83 0.66 12.29
N ALA A 147 1.02 1.67 12.63
CA ALA A 147 0.76 2.02 14.02
C ALA A 147 0.15 0.87 14.86
N PRO A 148 -0.79 0.05 14.34
CA PRO A 148 -1.29 -1.11 15.08
C PRO A 148 -0.20 -2.16 15.38
N ILE A 149 0.71 -2.40 14.43
CA ILE A 149 1.81 -3.36 14.64
C ILE A 149 2.77 -2.84 15.71
N VAL A 150 3.13 -1.56 15.66
CA VAL A 150 4.01 -0.93 16.67
C VAL A 150 3.36 -0.90 18.05
N ARG A 151 2.05 -0.66 18.15
CA ARG A 151 1.32 -0.73 19.45
C ARG A 151 1.37 -2.14 20.05
N GLN A 152 1.32 -3.17 19.21
CA GLN A 152 1.41 -4.56 19.66
C GLN A 152 2.86 -4.98 19.98
N HIS A 153 3.83 -4.41 19.27
CA HIS A 153 5.27 -4.66 19.44
C HIS A 153 6.07 -3.36 19.62
N PRO A 154 5.99 -2.72 20.80
CA PRO A 154 6.61 -1.42 21.03
C PRO A 154 8.14 -1.41 20.88
N ASP A 155 8.78 -2.57 21.05
CA ASP A 155 10.22 -2.76 20.83
C ASP A 155 10.63 -2.54 19.37
N LEU A 156 9.69 -2.70 18.42
CA LEU A 156 9.87 -2.47 16.99
C LEU A 156 9.64 -1.01 16.57
N ALA A 157 9.28 -0.13 17.49
CA ALA A 157 9.17 1.29 17.21
C ALA A 157 10.51 1.85 16.68
N PRO A 158 10.50 2.79 15.71
CA PRO A 158 11.69 3.56 15.37
C PRO A 158 12.25 4.25 16.62
N ASP A 159 13.57 4.38 16.73
CA ASP A 159 14.20 5.00 17.91
C ASP A 159 13.75 6.46 18.14
N GLU A 160 13.35 7.15 17.07
CA GLU A 160 12.72 8.48 17.09
C GLU A 160 11.41 8.52 17.89
N MET A 161 10.71 7.39 18.02
CA MET A 161 9.46 7.26 18.77
C MET A 161 9.65 6.71 20.19
N LYS A 162 10.88 6.31 20.57
CA LYS A 162 11.17 5.74 21.91
C LYS A 162 11.50 6.78 22.98
N ASN A 163 11.70 8.04 22.58
CA ASN A 163 12.13 9.15 23.45
C ASN A 163 11.12 10.32 23.50
N ALA A 164 9.86 10.10 23.12
CA ALA A 164 8.79 11.10 23.17
C ALA A 164 7.91 10.95 24.42
#